data_AF-A0A4R3LQU9-F1
#
_entry.id   AF-A0A4R3LQU9-F1
#
_cell.length_a   1.000
_cell.length_b   1.000
_cell.length_c   1.000
_cell.angle_alpha   90.00
_cell.angle_beta   90.00
_cell.angle_gamma   90.00
#
_symmetry.space_group_name_H-M   'P 1'
#
loop_
_entity.id
_entity.type
_entity.pdbx_description
1 polymer ?
#
loop_
_entity_poly.entity_id
_entity_poly.type
_entity_poly.pdbx_seq_one_letter_code
_entity_poly.pdbx_strand_id
1 'polypeptide(L)'
;MNGITVRLHWTDQPYKWHVNDGQEVFAVLDGRVEMHYRDNGDELRAVLETGDVFYASVGTEHVAHPIGQARILVVEAEGSL
;
A
#
# COMPACT_ATOMS: atom_id res chain seq x y z
N MET A 1 -9.69 5.42 15.53
CA MET A 1 -8.96 6.64 15.96
C MET A 1 -9.56 7.85 15.23
N ASN A 2 -10.66 8.45 15.70
CA ASN A 2 -11.36 9.53 14.97
C ASN A 2 -11.59 9.25 13.48
N GLY A 3 -12.07 8.05 13.12
CA GLY A 3 -12.25 7.65 11.73
C GLY A 3 -10.97 7.23 11.00
N ILE A 4 -9.82 7.12 11.68
CA ILE A 4 -8.62 6.43 11.17
C ILE A 4 -8.63 4.98 11.65
N THR A 5 -8.35 4.07 10.71
CA THR A 5 -8.21 2.63 10.91
C THR A 5 -6.75 2.21 10.73
N VAL A 6 -6.42 1.08 11.35
CA VAL A 6 -5.11 0.44 11.23
C VAL A 6 -5.36 -1.04 10.99
N ARG A 7 -4.85 -1.56 9.86
CA ARG A 7 -5.03 -2.94 9.44
C ARG A 7 -3.67 -3.61 9.28
N LEU A 8 -3.55 -4.84 9.77
CA LEU A 8 -2.35 -5.66 9.60
C LEU A 8 -2.68 -6.80 8.62
N HIS A 9 -1.90 -6.90 7.56
CA HIS A 9 -2.08 -7.87 6.49
C HIS A 9 -0.90 -8.83 6.43
N TRP A 10 -1.23 -10.11 6.20
CA TRP A 10 -0.28 -11.18 5.86
C TRP A 10 -0.69 -11.78 4.54
N THR A 11 0.16 -11.65 3.53
CA THR A 11 -0.16 -12.13 2.19
C THR A 11 1.11 -12.37 1.39
N ASP A 12 1.04 -13.35 0.49
CA ASP A 12 1.98 -13.57 -0.61
C ASP A 12 1.31 -13.35 -1.97
N GLN A 13 0.05 -12.92 -1.98
CA GLN A 13 -0.73 -12.63 -3.18
C GLN A 13 -0.78 -11.13 -3.44
N PRO A 14 -0.75 -10.72 -4.73
CA PRO A 14 -1.01 -9.36 -5.13
C PRO A 14 -2.34 -8.81 -4.61
N TYR A 15 -2.34 -7.53 -4.27
CA TYR A 15 -3.56 -6.77 -4.03
C TYR A 15 -4.30 -6.51 -5.35
N LYS A 16 -5.46 -5.85 -5.26
CA LYS A 16 -6.16 -5.35 -6.44
C LYS A 16 -5.74 -3.91 -6.70
N TRP A 17 -5.64 -3.57 -7.98
CA TRP A 17 -5.47 -2.17 -8.41
C TRP A 17 -6.63 -1.34 -7.86
N HIS A 18 -6.30 -0.25 -7.18
CA HIS A 18 -7.28 0.68 -6.64
C HIS A 18 -6.77 2.12 -6.76
N VAL A 19 -7.70 3.05 -6.57
CA VAL A 19 -7.45 4.49 -6.55
C VAL A 19 -7.87 4.98 -5.18
N ASN A 20 -6.96 5.57 -4.41
CA ASN A 20 -7.28 5.99 -3.06
C ASN A 20 -8.27 7.15 -3.08
N ASP A 21 -9.37 6.98 -2.37
CA ASP A 21 -10.35 8.04 -2.06
C ASP A 21 -9.97 8.83 -0.79
N GLY A 22 -9.04 8.30 0.00
CA GLY A 22 -8.47 8.89 1.21
C GLY A 22 -6.94 8.95 1.19
N GLN A 23 -6.35 9.37 2.30
CA GLN A 23 -4.92 9.24 2.53
C GLN A 23 -4.62 7.85 3.12
N GLU A 24 -3.59 7.20 2.60
CA GLU A 24 -3.14 5.89 3.04
C GLU A 24 -1.63 5.88 3.31
N VAL A 25 -1.24 5.22 4.39
CA VAL A 25 0.14 4.86 4.70
C VAL A 25 0.28 3.35 4.70
N PHE A 26 1.17 2.84 3.85
CA PHE A 26 1.51 1.43 3.71
C PHE A 26 2.93 1.21 4.21
N ALA A 27 3.11 0.44 5.28
CA ALA A 27 4.41 0.16 5.86
C ALA A 27 4.73 -1.34 5.82
N VAL A 28 5.89 -1.70 5.28
CA VAL A 28 6.37 -3.08 5.26
C VAL A 28 7.02 -3.39 6.61
N LEU A 29 6.35 -4.22 7.41
CA LEU A 29 6.86 -4.62 8.72
C LEU A 29 7.83 -5.81 8.65
N ASP A 30 7.68 -6.65 7.63
CA ASP A 30 8.56 -7.79 7.35
C ASP A 30 8.33 -8.29 5.92
N GLY A 31 9.37 -8.79 5.26
CA GLY A 31 9.33 -9.19 3.86
C GLY A 31 9.60 -8.02 2.90
N ARG A 32 9.16 -8.18 1.64
CA ARG A 32 9.39 -7.22 0.55
C ARG A 32 8.16 -7.09 -0.32
N VAL A 33 7.91 -5.91 -0.87
CA VAL A 33 6.76 -5.61 -1.72
C VAL A 33 7.21 -4.79 -2.92
N GLU A 34 6.87 -5.21 -4.14
CA GLU A 34 6.94 -4.36 -5.32
C GLU A 34 5.64 -3.55 -5.41
N MET A 35 5.71 -2.25 -5.17
CA MET A 35 4.60 -1.33 -5.33
C MET A 35 4.58 -0.81 -6.76
N HIS A 36 3.51 -1.11 -7.50
CA HIS A 36 3.23 -0.48 -8.79
C HIS A 36 2.33 0.73 -8.55
N TYR A 37 2.61 1.86 -9.16
CA TYR A 37 1.79 3.06 -9.02
C TYR A 37 1.79 3.87 -10.32
N ARG A 38 0.78 4.71 -10.53
CA ARG A 38 0.75 5.67 -11.64
C ARG A 38 1.17 7.06 -11.17
N ASP A 39 2.09 7.67 -11.90
CA ASP A 39 2.43 9.08 -11.78
C ASP A 39 2.37 9.73 -13.17
N ASN A 40 1.60 10.81 -13.29
CA ASN A 40 1.36 11.51 -14.57
C ASN A 40 0.93 10.61 -15.75
N GLY A 41 0.28 9.48 -15.46
CA GLY A 41 -0.18 8.52 -16.47
C GLY A 41 0.80 7.40 -16.78
N ASP A 42 2.04 7.47 -16.29
CA ASP A 42 3.05 6.43 -16.45
C ASP A 42 3.01 5.44 -15.27
N GLU A 43 3.06 4.14 -15.56
CA GLU A 43 3.21 3.11 -14.53
C GLU A 43 4.67 3.03 -14.08
N LEU A 44 4.90 3.30 -12.80
CA LEU A 44 6.18 3.21 -12.11
C LEU A 44 6.15 2.07 -11.10
N ARG A 45 7.34 1.63 -10.68
CA ARG A 45 7.53 0.56 -9.70
C ARG A 45 8.58 0.94 -8.67
N ALA A 46 8.31 0.61 -7.43
CA ALA A 46 9.25 0.74 -6.33
C ALA A 46 9.28 -0.55 -5.52
N VAL A 47 10.46 -1.07 -5.23
CA VAL A 47 10.61 -2.18 -4.28
C VAL A 47 10.74 -1.59 -2.88
N LEU A 48 9.82 -1.97 -2.00
CA LEU A 48 9.81 -1.63 -0.60
C LEU A 48 10.41 -2.78 0.20
N GLU A 49 11.42 -2.47 0.99
CA GLU A 49 12.06 -3.37 1.94
C GLU A 49 11.40 -3.25 3.32
N THR A 50 11.77 -4.14 4.24
CA THR A 50 11.30 -4.04 5.63
C THR A 50 11.74 -2.71 6.26
N GLY A 51 10.77 -1.98 6.83
CA GLY A 51 10.96 -0.65 7.41
C GLY A 51 10.61 0.49 6.45
N ASP A 52 10.47 0.22 5.16
CA ASP A 52 10.05 1.24 4.19
C ASP A 52 8.56 1.56 4.32
N VAL A 53 8.25 2.80 3.96
CA VAL A 53 6.89 3.35 3.98
C VAL A 53 6.56 3.92 2.61
N PHE A 54 5.39 3.57 2.11
CA PHE A 54 4.77 4.16 0.94
C PHE A 54 3.56 4.99 1.37
N TYR A 55 3.53 6.24 0.93
CA TYR A 55 2.42 7.16 1.19
C TYR A 55 1.65 7.39 -0.11
N ALA A 56 0.34 7.11 -0.06
CA ALA A 56 -0.58 7.35 -1.15
C ALA A 56 -1.54 8.48 -0.76
N SER A 57 -1.50 9.57 -1.52
CA SER A 57 -2.51 10.64 -1.41
C SER A 57 -3.78 10.27 -2.14
N VAL A 58 -4.85 11.03 -1.90
CA VAL A 58 -6.10 10.95 -2.67
C VAL A 58 -5.80 11.02 -4.17
N GLY A 59 -6.36 10.08 -4.94
CA GLY A 59 -6.17 9.96 -6.38
C GLY A 59 -4.93 9.16 -6.81
N THR A 60 -4.09 8.72 -5.87
CA THR A 60 -3.01 7.78 -6.18
C THR A 60 -3.61 6.48 -6.68
N GLU A 61 -3.09 5.96 -7.78
CA GLU A 61 -3.44 4.63 -8.26
C GLU A 61 -2.28 3.70 -8.00
N HIS A 62 -2.50 2.60 -7.28
CA HIS A 62 -1.44 1.63 -7.00
C HIS A 62 -1.94 0.20 -6.81
N VAL A 63 -0.99 -0.73 -6.85
CA VAL A 63 -1.16 -2.12 -6.44
C VAL A 63 0.12 -2.64 -5.80
N ALA A 64 -0.02 -3.26 -4.63
CA ALA A 64 1.07 -3.91 -3.92
C ALA A 64 1.22 -5.36 -4.38
N HIS A 65 2.42 -5.74 -4.82
CA HIS A 65 2.80 -7.11 -5.17
C HIS A 65 3.84 -7.64 -4.17
N PRO A 66 3.45 -8.44 -3.16
CA PRO A 66 4.40 -9.09 -2.27
C PRO A 66 5.41 -9.95 -3.03
N ILE A 67 6.70 -9.83 -2.69
CA ILE A 67 7.77 -10.70 -3.22
C ILE A 67 7.94 -11.84 -2.22
N GLY A 68 7.09 -12.86 -2.33
CA GLY A 68 6.92 -13.88 -1.30
C GLY A 68 6.00 -13.39 -0.17
N GLN A 69 6.11 -13.98 1.02
CA GLN A 69 5.29 -13.58 2.17
C GLN A 69 5.74 -12.22 2.71
N ALA A 70 4.77 -11.31 2.90
CA ALA A 70 5.00 -10.00 3.52
C ALA A 70 4.02 -9.74 4.66
N ARG A 71 4.45 -8.92 5.63
CA ARG A 71 3.66 -8.39 6.74
C ARG A 71 3.55 -6.88 6.57
N ILE A 72 2.33 -6.38 6.44
CA ILE A 72 2.09 -5.00 6.03
C ILE A 72 1.14 -4.34 7.02
N LEU A 73 1.51 -3.14 7.49
CA LEU A 73 0.61 -2.25 8.21
C LEU A 73 0.03 -1.23 7.25
N VAL A 74 -1.30 -1.13 7.20
CA VAL A 74 -2.02 -0.09 6.46
C VAL A 74 -2.70 0.83 7.46
N VAL A 75 -2.50 2.14 7.32
CA VAL A 75 -3.16 3.19 8.10
C VAL A 75 -3.91 4.11 7.16
N GLU A 76 -5.21 4.24 7.35
CA GLU A 76 -6.09 4.90 6.38
C GLU A 76 -7.41 5.35 7.02
N ALA A 77 -8.21 6.10 6.28
CA ALA A 77 -9.55 6.49 6.73
C ALA A 77 -10.49 5.28 6.81
N GLU A 78 -11.47 5.32 7.70
CA GLU A 78 -12.46 4.28 7.82
C GLU A 78 -13.34 4.23 6.56
N GLY A 79 -13.37 3.07 5.91
CA GLY A 79 -14.14 2.86 4.69
C GLY A 79 -13.47 3.34 3.41
N SER A 80 -12.22 3.83 3.47
CA SER A 80 -11.43 4.05 2.26
C SER A 80 -11.07 2.73 1.58
N LEU A 81 -10.86 2.84 0.27
CA LEU A 81 -10.43 1.77 -0.63
C LEU A 81 -9.02 1.98 -1.16
#